data_AF-A0A7Z9JID6-F1
#
_entry.id   AF-A0A7Z9JID6-F1
#
_cell.length_a   1.000
_cell.length_b   1.000
_cell.length_c   1.000
_cell.angle_alpha   90.00
_cell.angle_beta   90.00
_cell.angle_gamma   90.00
#
_symmetry.space_group_name_H-M   'P 1'
#
loop_
_entity.id
_entity.type
_entity.pdbx_description
1 polymer ?
#
loop_
_entity_poly.entity_id
_entity_poly.type
_entity_poly.pdbx_seq_one_letter_code
_entity_poly.pdbx_strand_id
1 'polypeptide(L)'
;MDIQFNTPTNVIYFWAVVALSVILVVGYLRRSLLLNRIAPIRMIPRLTGTSSNGRRRFRIGLLIAVAMLLCLSILDPRWGTKYKE
;
A
#
# COMPACT_ATOMS: atom_id res chain seq x y z
N MET A 1 25.30 11.74 11.83
CA MET A 1 24.93 10.49 11.12
C MET A 1 24.42 10.91 9.75
N ASP A 2 25.31 11.00 8.76
CA ASP A 2 24.87 11.29 7.39
C ASP A 2 24.26 10.02 6.79
N ILE A 3 22.96 10.08 6.47
CA ILE A 3 22.29 9.01 5.75
C ILE A 3 22.73 9.13 4.29
N GLN A 4 23.55 8.18 3.83
CA GLN A 4 23.92 8.07 2.43
C GLN A 4 22.99 7.09 1.74
N PHE A 5 22.35 7.56 0.67
CA PHE A 5 21.56 6.72 -0.23
C PHE A 5 22.44 6.29 -1.39
N ASN A 6 22.58 4.99 -1.59
CA ASN A 6 23.42 4.44 -2.67
C ASN A 6 22.83 4.77 -4.06
N THR A 7 21.52 5.03 -4.13
CA THR A 7 20.78 5.27 -5.38
C THR A 7 19.69 6.35 -5.21
N PRO A 8 20.04 7.65 -5.22
CA PRO A 8 19.07 8.74 -5.03
C PRO A 8 18.00 8.81 -6.13
N THR A 9 18.28 8.27 -7.32
CA THR A 9 17.31 8.15 -8.43
C THR A 9 16.16 7.19 -8.13
N ASN A 10 16.33 6.26 -7.19
CA ASN A 10 15.29 5.29 -6.83
C ASN A 10 14.16 5.88 -5.98
N VAL A 11 14.24 7.16 -5.60
CA VAL A 11 13.15 7.90 -4.95
C VAL A 11 11.89 7.94 -5.84
N ILE A 12 12.03 7.77 -7.15
CA ILE A 12 10.90 7.62 -8.08
C ILE A 12 9.99 6.44 -7.72
N TYR A 13 10.52 5.35 -7.16
CA TYR A 13 9.71 4.20 -6.76
C TYR A 13 8.78 4.51 -5.58
N PHE A 14 9.11 5.53 -4.78
CA PHE A 14 8.22 6.00 -3.73
C PHE A 14 6.90 6.54 -4.29
N TRP A 15 6.95 7.22 -5.44
CA TRP A 15 5.75 7.65 -6.16
C TRP A 15 4.93 6.48 -6.67
N ALA A 16 5.57 5.39 -7.10
CA ALA A 16 4.87 4.16 -7.48
C ALA A 16 4.11 3.54 -6.30
N VAL A 17 4.68 3.54 -5.09
CA VAL A 17 4.00 3.09 -3.87
C VAL A 17 2.81 3.99 -3.53
N VAL A 18 2.97 5.31 -3.65
CA VAL A 18 1.87 6.26 -3.45
C VAL A 18 0.74 5.98 -4.45
N ALA A 19 1.05 5.84 -5.74
CA ALA A 19 0.05 5.50 -6.76
C ALA A 19 -0.67 4.18 -6.45
N LEU A 20 0.08 3.14 -6.04
CA LEU A 20 -0.48 1.84 -5.68
C LEU A 20 -1.43 1.94 -4.48
N SER A 21 -1.05 2.70 -3.45
CA SER A 21 -1.90 2.93 -2.28
C SER A 21 -3.21 3.63 -2.65
N VAL A 22 -3.15 4.65 -3.51
CA VAL A 22 -4.33 5.38 -4.00
C VAL A 22 -5.25 4.44 -4.78
N ILE A 23 -4.70 3.62 -5.68
CA ILE A 23 -5.48 2.65 -6.46
C ILE A 23 -6.20 1.65 -5.54
N LEU A 24 -5.52 1.13 -4.52
CA LEU A 24 -6.12 0.19 -3.56
C LEU A 24 -7.26 0.85 -2.75
N VAL A 25 -7.06 2.09 -2.29
CA VAL A 25 -8.09 2.83 -1.55
C VAL A 25 -9.29 3.17 -2.43
N VAL A 26 -9.06 3.69 -3.64
CA VAL A 26 -10.12 4.02 -4.60
C VAL A 26 -10.89 2.75 -5.00
N GLY A 27 -10.20 1.63 -5.23
CA GLY A 27 -10.84 0.34 -5.52
C GLY A 27 -11.70 -0.18 -4.36
N TYR A 28 -11.27 0.07 -3.11
CA TYR A 28 -12.08 -0.24 -1.93
C TYR A 28 -13.34 0.64 -1.84
N LEU A 29 -13.20 1.95 -2.00
CA LEU A 29 -14.32 2.91 -1.94
C LEU A 29 -15.33 2.69 -3.08
N ARG A 30 -14.85 2.53 -4.32
CA ARG A 30 -15.71 2.30 -5.50
C ARG A 30 -16.51 1.02 -5.37
N ARG A 31 -15.93 -0.06 -4.81
CA ARG A 31 -16.68 -1.31 -4.59
C ARG A 31 -17.80 -1.13 -3.58
N SER A 32 -17.59 -0.34 -2.52
CA SER A 32 -18.65 -0.02 -1.55
C SER A 32 -19.79 0.77 -2.21
N LEU A 33 -19.45 1.76 -3.04
CA LEU A 33 -20.42 2.53 -3.82
C LEU A 33 -21.20 1.65 -4.82
N LEU A 34 -20.52 0.76 -5.54
CA LEU A 34 -21.17 -0.15 -6.50
C LEU A 34 -22.10 -1.15 -5.80
N LEU A 35 -21.70 -1.69 -4.65
CA LEU A 35 -22.54 -2.57 -3.84
C LEU A 35 -23.82 -1.88 -3.38
N ASN A 36 -23.72 -0.63 -2.93
CA ASN A 36 -24.89 0.18 -2.56
C ASN A 36 -25.79 0.54 -3.74
N ARG A 37 -25.24 0.64 -4.95
CA ARG A 37 -26.02 0.96 -6.17
C ARG A 37 -26.78 -0.24 -6.72
N ILE A 38 -26.26 -1.45 -6.55
CA ILE A 38 -26.78 -2.66 -7.20
C ILE A 38 -27.68 -3.47 -6.27
N ALA A 39 -27.43 -3.48 -4.95
CA ALA A 39 -28.16 -4.32 -4.01
C ALA A 39 -28.91 -3.49 -2.95
N PRO A 40 -30.14 -3.87 -2.58
CA PRO A 40 -30.83 -3.26 -1.45
C PRO A 40 -30.03 -3.51 -0.16
N ILE A 41 -29.97 -2.50 0.72
CA ILE A 41 -29.18 -2.47 1.97
C ILE A 41 -29.29 -3.76 2.82
N ARG A 42 -30.42 -4.46 2.76
CA ARG A 42 -30.70 -5.71 3.50
C ARG A 42 -30.01 -6.95 2.92
N MET A 43 -29.70 -6.95 1.61
CA MET A 43 -29.02 -8.06 0.92
C MET A 43 -27.50 -7.93 0.93
N ILE A 44 -26.96 -6.73 1.09
CA ILE A 44 -25.52 -6.46 1.15
C ILE A 44 -24.80 -7.35 2.18
N PRO A 45 -25.20 -7.41 3.47
CA PRO A 45 -24.50 -8.22 4.46
C PRO A 45 -24.57 -9.73 4.19
N ARG A 46 -25.59 -10.20 3.47
CA ARG A 46 -25.71 -11.62 3.07
C ARG A 46 -24.79 -11.96 1.89
N LEU A 47 -24.66 -11.05 0.92
CA LEU A 47 -23.76 -11.20 -0.23
C LEU A 47 -22.29 -10.96 0.12
N THR A 48 -22.01 -10.08 1.09
CA THR A 48 -20.64 -9.76 1.54
C THR A 48 -20.25 -10.48 2.84
N GLY A 49 -21.09 -11.35 3.40
CA GLY A 49 -20.84 -12.02 4.69
C GLY A 49 -19.56 -12.85 4.71
N THR A 50 -19.17 -13.44 3.57
CA THR A 50 -17.87 -14.12 3.39
C THR A 50 -16.70 -13.14 3.20
N SER A 51 -16.96 -11.91 2.77
CA SER A 51 -15.95 -10.87 2.55
C SER A 51 -15.92 -9.90 3.73
N SER A 52 -15.30 -10.33 4.83
CA SER A 52 -15.10 -9.46 6.00
C SER A 52 -14.35 -8.18 5.60
N ASN A 53 -15.02 -7.03 5.74
CA ASN A 53 -14.44 -5.71 5.50
C ASN A 53 -13.16 -5.47 6.32
N GLY A 54 -13.07 -6.04 7.53
CA GLY A 54 -11.89 -5.96 8.40
C GLY A 54 -10.68 -6.68 7.81
N ARG A 55 -10.84 -7.94 7.40
CA ARG A 55 -9.76 -8.71 6.72
C ARG A 55 -9.28 -8.02 5.45
N ARG A 56 -10.20 -7.35 4.74
CA ARG A 56 -9.87 -6.62 3.52
C ARG A 56 -9.05 -5.36 3.79
N ARG A 57 -9.39 -4.58 4.83
CA ARG A 57 -8.58 -3.43 5.28
C ARG A 57 -7.20 -3.89 5.74
N PHE A 58 -7.13 -4.98 6.50
CA PHE A 58 -5.87 -5.58 6.93
C PHE A 58 -5.00 -5.99 5.73
N ARG A 59 -5.59 -6.67 4.73
CA ARG A 59 -4.87 -7.07 3.51
C ARG A 59 -4.36 -5.85 2.72
N ILE A 60 -5.16 -4.79 2.60
CA ILE A 60 -4.72 -3.55 1.93
C ILE A 60 -3.56 -2.91 2.70
N GLY A 61 -3.66 -2.79 4.02
CA GLY A 61 -2.58 -2.27 4.86
C GLY A 61 -1.30 -3.10 4.74
N LEU A 62 -1.42 -4.43 4.72
CA LEU A 62 -0.29 -5.35 4.56
C LEU A 62 0.37 -5.21 3.19
N LEU A 63 -0.40 -5.05 2.11
CA LEU A 63 0.15 -4.79 0.78
C LEU A 63 0.92 -3.47 0.72
N ILE A 64 0.40 -2.41 1.36
CA ILE A 64 1.07 -1.11 1.44
C ILE A 64 2.37 -1.23 2.26
N ALA A 65 2.34 -1.94 3.40
CA ALA A 65 3.51 -2.15 4.24
C ALA A 65 4.62 -2.91 3.50
N VAL A 66 4.27 -3.98 2.78
CA VAL A 66 5.24 -4.74 1.96
C VAL A 66 5.83 -3.86 0.85
N ALA A 67 5.01 -3.05 0.18
CA ALA A 67 5.48 -2.13 -0.86
C ALA A 67 6.45 -1.08 -0.31
N MET A 68 6.19 -0.56 0.90
CA MET A 68 7.13 0.34 1.59
C MET A 68 8.43 -0.37 1.98
N LEU A 69 8.36 -1.59 2.51
CA LEU A 69 9.55 -2.37 2.83
C LEU A 69 10.41 -2.64 1.59
N LEU A 70 9.79 -2.95 0.46
CA LEU A 70 10.49 -3.12 -0.81
C LEU A 70 11.22 -1.84 -1.25
N CYS A 71 10.55 -0.68 -1.14
CA CYS A 71 11.21 0.59 -1.43
C CYS A 71 12.38 0.89 -0.49
N LEU A 72 12.22 0.61 0.80
CA LEU A 72 13.30 0.76 1.78
C LEU A 72 14.47 -0.18 1.48
N SER A 73 14.19 -1.42 1.07
CA SER A 73 15.23 -2.37 0.66
C SER A 73 16.00 -1.90 -0.57
N ILE A 74 15.32 -1.25 -1.52
CA ILE A 74 15.95 -0.73 -2.76
C ILE A 74 16.77 0.55 -2.49
N LEU A 75 16.31 1.40 -1.57
CA LEU A 75 17.04 2.60 -1.13
C LEU A 75 18.33 2.24 -0.39
N ASP A 76 18.42 1.00 0.14
CA ASP A 76 19.57 0.44 0.82
C ASP A 76 20.15 1.44 1.84
N PRO A 77 19.35 1.90 2.82
CA PRO A 77 19.75 2.95 3.74
C PRO A 77 20.87 2.43 4.65
N ARG A 78 22.11 2.77 4.32
CA ARG A 78 23.28 2.38 5.10
C ARG A 78 23.47 3.34 6.26
N TRP A 79 23.48 2.81 7.48
CA TRP A 79 23.80 3.57 8.68
C TRP A 79 25.30 3.49 8.99
N GLY A 80 26.11 4.34 8.34
CA GLY A 80 27.60 4.37 8.46
C GLY A 80 28.30 3.19 7.75
N THR A 81 29.59 3.18 7.42
CA THR A 81 30.74 4.09 7.61
C THR A 81 31.28 4.54 6.26
N LYS A 82 31.97 5.69 6.22
CA LYS A 82 32.71 6.12 5.02
C LYS A 82 33.71 5.03 4.63
N TYR A 83 33.60 4.48 3.42
CA TYR A 83 34.77 3.89 2.78
C TYR A 83 35.71 5.06 2.46
N LYS A 84 36.66 5.30 3.37
CA LYS A 84 37.87 6.04 3.04
C LYS A 84 38.65 5.12 2.11
N GLU A 85 38.66 5.44 0.83
CA GLU A 85 39.86 5.21 0.03
C GLU A 85 40.90 6.27 0.44
#